data_AF-A0A3B9VUF1-F1
#
_entry.id   AF-A0A3B9VUF1-F1
#
_cell.length_a   1.000
_cell.length_b   1.000
_cell.length_c   1.000
_cell.angle_alpha   90.00
_cell.angle_beta   90.00
_cell.angle_gamma   90.00
#
_symmetry.space_group_name_H-M   'P 1'
#
loop_
_entity.id
_entity.type
_entity.pdbx_description
1 polymer ?
#
loop_
_entity_poly.entity_id
_entity_poly.type
_entity_poly.pdbx_seq_one_letter_code
_entity_poly.pdbx_strand_id
1 'polypeptide(L)'
;MKIALTYPQRFAAALMMSGAARSGENLEEFARRRIKTSPALPDISDFYGDLRAFSGSRFDAYAQAKRHAENGIALPRMFFTCGGEDALVLERTRKAVDFLTDLGCDVFYEEVPGYRHEWDFWDLSLRKAISGWLPLRHGPVMPEERKD
;
A
#
# COMPACT_ATOMS: atom_id res chain seq x y z
N MET A 1 0.57 1.06 2.58
CA MET A 1 1.81 0.78 1.83
C MET A 1 3.01 1.67 2.23
N LYS A 2 3.06 2.97 1.89
CA LYS A 2 4.29 3.80 2.06
C LYS A 2 4.93 3.73 3.46
N ILE A 3 4.17 3.98 4.52
CA ILE A 3 4.71 3.99 5.89
C ILE A 3 5.31 2.64 6.29
N ALA A 4 4.64 1.55 5.91
CA ALA A 4 5.07 0.20 6.20
C ALA A 4 6.35 -0.17 5.46
N LEU A 5 6.52 0.30 4.21
CA LEU A 5 7.73 0.06 3.42
C LEU A 5 8.87 1.03 3.75
N THR A 6 8.57 2.18 4.36
CA THR A 6 9.61 3.11 4.81
C THR A 6 10.18 2.68 6.16
N TYR A 7 9.33 2.15 7.04
CA TYR A 7 9.69 1.72 8.40
C TYR A 7 9.25 0.27 8.66
N PRO A 8 9.76 -0.72 7.90
CA PRO A 8 9.30 -2.11 7.96
C PRO A 8 9.43 -2.74 9.35
N GLN A 9 10.43 -2.34 10.14
CA GLN A 9 10.63 -2.81 11.51
C GLN A 9 9.51 -2.43 12.49
N ARG A 10 8.62 -1.49 12.12
CA ARG A 10 7.52 -1.04 12.99
C ARG A 10 6.20 -1.75 12.71
N PHE A 11 6.13 -2.56 11.66
CA PHE A 11 4.89 -3.18 11.21
C PHE A 11 5.13 -4.66 10.95
N ALA A 12 4.37 -5.53 11.62
CA ALA A 12 4.36 -6.95 11.30
C ALA A 12 3.57 -7.26 10.02
N ALA A 13 2.57 -6.43 9.71
CA ALA A 13 1.72 -6.57 8.55
C ALA A 13 1.15 -5.21 8.09
N ALA A 14 0.79 -5.09 6.82
CA ALA A 14 0.14 -3.91 6.27
C ALA A 14 -1.03 -4.30 5.35
N LEU A 15 -2.13 -3.56 5.50
CA LEU A 15 -3.37 -3.76 4.76
C LEU A 15 -3.55 -2.69 3.68
N MET A 16 -3.84 -3.12 2.46
CA MET A 16 -4.14 -2.30 1.30
C MET A 16 -5.48 -2.75 0.72
N MET A 17 -6.50 -1.89 0.83
CA MET A 17 -7.84 -2.16 0.31
C MET A 17 -8.14 -1.13 -0.78
N SER A 18 -8.21 -1.56 -2.05
CA SER A 18 -8.31 -0.67 -3.21
C SER A 18 -7.28 0.47 -3.16
N GLY A 19 -6.00 0.11 -2.96
CA GLY A 19 -4.97 1.12 -2.83
C GLY A 19 -3.56 0.56 -2.91
N ALA A 20 -2.70 1.29 -3.60
CA ALA A 20 -1.27 1.05 -3.66
C ALA A 20 -0.52 2.39 -3.57
N ALA A 21 0.80 2.34 -3.39
CA ALA A 21 1.62 3.55 -3.44
C ALA A 21 1.63 4.17 -4.85
N ARG A 22 2.16 5.39 -4.98
CA ARG A 22 2.53 5.97 -6.28
C ARG A 22 3.93 5.48 -6.63
N SER A 23 4.13 5.07 -7.88
CA SER A 23 5.46 4.98 -8.48
C SER A 23 5.81 6.31 -9.14
N GLY A 24 7.08 6.50 -9.47
CA GLY A 24 7.52 7.66 -10.25
C GLY A 24 7.09 7.63 -11.72
N GLU A 25 6.64 6.47 -12.21
CA GLU A 25 6.13 6.31 -13.57
C GLU A 25 4.98 7.29 -13.84
N ASN A 26 5.13 8.11 -14.89
CA ASN A 26 4.12 9.06 -15.36
C ASN A 26 3.62 10.04 -14.28
N LEU A 27 4.39 10.29 -13.21
CA LEU A 27 3.95 11.13 -12.09
C LEU A 27 3.75 12.60 -12.52
N GLU A 28 4.65 13.13 -13.35
CA GLU A 28 4.52 14.48 -13.93
C GLU A 28 3.27 14.61 -14.82
N GLU A 29 2.99 13.60 -15.66
CA GLU A 29 1.80 13.60 -16.51
C GLU A 29 0.53 13.52 -15.66
N PHE A 30 0.52 12.65 -14.66
CA PHE A 30 -0.56 12.55 -13.71
C PHE A 30 -0.81 13.88 -12.98
N ALA A 31 0.23 14.57 -12.53
CA ALA A 31 0.12 15.90 -11.90
C ALA A 31 -0.58 16.89 -12.82
N ARG A 32 -0.09 17.02 -14.06
CA ARG A 32 -0.64 17.93 -15.07
C ARG A 32 -2.10 17.62 -15.37
N ARG A 33 -2.46 16.33 -15.51
CA ARG A 33 -3.85 15.91 -15.73
C ARG A 33 -4.73 16.26 -14.53
N ARG A 34 -4.25 15.99 -13.32
CA ARG A 34 -5.00 16.23 -12.08
C ARG A 34 -5.32 17.70 -11.88
N ILE A 35 -4.36 18.61 -12.13
CA ILE A 35 -4.59 20.05 -12.05
C ILE A 35 -5.72 20.48 -12.99
N LYS A 36 -5.78 19.91 -14.20
CA LYS A 36 -6.84 20.19 -15.17
C LYS A 36 -8.20 19.62 -14.75
N THR A 37 -8.23 18.38 -14.26
CA THR A 37 -9.49 17.70 -13.93
C THR A 37 -10.03 18.02 -12.53
N SER A 38 -9.19 18.56 -11.65
CA SER A 38 -9.50 18.79 -10.24
C SER A 38 -8.75 20.00 -9.68
N PRO A 39 -8.98 21.21 -10.22
CA PRO A 39 -8.18 22.41 -9.92
C PRO A 39 -8.31 22.90 -8.46
N ALA A 40 -9.34 22.47 -7.73
CA ALA A 40 -9.51 22.78 -6.31
C ALA A 40 -8.61 21.95 -5.38
N LEU A 41 -7.96 20.90 -5.89
CA LEU A 41 -7.04 20.08 -5.11
C LEU A 41 -5.62 20.64 -5.18
N PRO A 42 -4.83 20.58 -4.10
CA PRO A 42 -3.43 20.99 -4.14
C PRO A 42 -2.63 20.19 -5.18
N ASP A 43 -1.60 20.83 -5.73
CA ASP A 43 -0.69 20.15 -6.64
C ASP A 43 0.03 19.03 -5.88
N ILE A 44 0.26 17.90 -6.53
CA ILE A 44 1.05 16.83 -5.92
C ILE A 44 2.50 17.26 -5.66
N SER A 45 3.00 18.24 -6.42
CA SER A 45 4.32 18.84 -6.20
C SER A 45 4.42 19.56 -4.85
N ASP A 46 3.31 20.06 -4.30
CA ASP A 46 3.28 20.66 -2.96
C ASP A 46 3.63 19.66 -1.86
N PHE A 47 3.42 18.36 -2.10
CA PHE A 47 3.72 17.29 -1.14
C PHE A 47 5.06 16.59 -1.41
N TYR A 48 5.42 16.45 -2.68
CA TYR A 48 6.58 15.66 -3.12
C TYR A 48 7.79 16.51 -3.52
N GLY A 49 7.62 17.82 -3.71
CA GLY A 49 8.61 18.71 -4.28
C GLY A 49 8.78 18.48 -5.78
N ASP A 50 10.03 18.50 -6.26
CA ASP A 50 10.34 18.22 -7.65
C ASP A 50 9.98 16.77 -8.02
N LEU A 51 8.96 16.61 -8.86
CA LEU A 51 8.45 15.31 -9.29
C LEU A 51 9.47 14.53 -10.14
N ARG A 52 10.41 15.21 -10.79
CA ARG A 52 11.51 14.55 -11.53
C ARG A 52 12.47 13.84 -10.58
N ALA A 53 12.58 14.32 -9.34
CA ALA A 53 13.36 13.72 -8.29
C ALA A 53 12.56 12.70 -7.46
N PHE A 54 11.33 12.35 -7.84
CA PHE A 54 10.50 11.43 -7.05
C PHE A 54 11.09 10.01 -6.99
N SER A 55 11.44 9.44 -8.14
CA SER A 55 11.98 8.09 -8.25
C SER A 55 13.26 7.97 -7.43
N GLY A 56 13.31 7.00 -6.51
CA GLY A 56 14.46 6.85 -5.62
C GLY A 56 14.49 7.82 -4.43
N SER A 57 13.52 8.74 -4.28
CA SER A 57 13.44 9.61 -3.11
C SER A 57 12.90 8.91 -1.86
N ARG A 58 12.84 9.63 -0.73
CA ARG A 58 12.13 9.21 0.49
C ARG A 58 10.61 9.06 0.31
N PHE A 59 10.05 9.60 -0.76
CA PHE A 59 8.62 9.53 -1.04
C PHE A 59 8.23 8.29 -1.87
N ASP A 60 9.20 7.72 -2.58
CA ASP A 60 9.04 6.53 -3.40
C ASP A 60 9.12 5.26 -2.54
N ALA A 61 7.94 4.71 -2.22
CA ALA A 61 7.81 3.51 -1.40
C ALA A 61 8.44 2.27 -2.06
N TYR A 62 8.49 2.21 -3.39
CA TYR A 62 9.08 1.09 -4.13
C TYR A 62 10.60 1.10 -3.97
N ALA A 63 11.22 2.27 -4.12
CA ALA A 63 12.64 2.43 -3.86
C ALA A 63 13.04 2.18 -2.40
N GLN A 64 12.17 2.51 -1.43
CA GLN A 64 12.41 2.15 -0.02
C GLN A 64 12.37 0.63 0.18
N ALA A 65 11.34 -0.05 -0.35
CA ALA A 65 11.21 -1.50 -0.25
C ALA A 65 12.40 -2.23 -0.88
N LYS A 66 12.84 -1.82 -2.07
CA LYS A 66 14.01 -2.40 -2.74
C LYS A 66 15.27 -2.28 -1.89
N ARG A 67 15.54 -1.09 -1.33
CA ARG A 67 16.69 -0.87 -0.45
C ARG A 67 16.65 -1.73 0.79
N HIS A 68 15.48 -1.90 1.42
CA HIS A 68 15.35 -2.77 2.58
C HIS A 68 15.62 -4.24 2.21
N ALA A 69 15.03 -4.73 1.12
CA ALA A 69 15.26 -6.09 0.65
C ALA A 69 16.73 -6.36 0.31
N GLU A 70 17.40 -5.44 -0.41
CA GLU A 70 18.84 -5.54 -0.74
C GLU A 70 19.74 -5.57 0.50
N ASN A 71 19.32 -4.93 1.59
CA ASN A 71 20.05 -4.92 2.87
C ASN A 71 19.61 -6.03 3.84
N GLY A 72 18.79 -6.99 3.37
CA GLY A 72 18.31 -8.11 4.20
C GLY A 72 17.32 -7.70 5.30
N ILE A 73 16.70 -6.53 5.19
CA ILE A 73 15.66 -6.08 6.12
C ILE A 73 14.33 -6.70 5.69
N ALA A 74 13.75 -7.51 6.58
CA ALA A 74 12.46 -8.14 6.34
C ALA A 74 11.35 -7.10 6.17
N LEU A 75 10.57 -7.23 5.11
CA LEU A 75 9.39 -6.40 4.86
C LEU A 75 8.17 -6.96 5.61
N PRO A 76 7.21 -6.10 6.00
CA PRO A 76 5.95 -6.55 6.60
C PRO A 76 5.21 -7.50 5.66
N ARG A 77 4.41 -8.42 6.21
CA ARG A 77 3.44 -9.17 5.40
C ARG A 77 2.45 -8.19 4.77
N MET A 78 2.08 -8.42 3.52
CA MET A 78 1.27 -7.48 2.76
C MET A 78 -0.05 -8.13 2.38
N PHE A 79 -1.16 -7.49 2.71
CA PHE A 79 -2.48 -7.89 2.25
C PHE A 79 -2.99 -6.87 1.27
N PHE A 80 -3.25 -7.31 0.04
CA PHE A 80 -3.91 -6.53 -0.99
C PHE A 80 -5.27 -7.14 -1.31
N THR A 81 -6.30 -6.32 -1.22
CA THR A 81 -7.58 -6.57 -1.85
C THR A 81 -7.92 -5.40 -2.75
N CYS A 82 -8.64 -5.66 -3.83
CA CYS A 82 -9.15 -4.61 -4.70
C CYS A 82 -10.51 -5.03 -5.24
N GLY A 83 -11.44 -4.08 -5.39
CA GLY A 83 -12.62 -4.32 -6.21
C GLY A 83 -12.18 -4.68 -7.64
N GLY A 84 -12.72 -5.78 -8.19
CA GLY A 84 -12.39 -6.27 -9.53
C GLY A 84 -12.84 -5.32 -10.65
N GLU A 85 -13.73 -4.37 -10.33
CA GLU A 85 -14.18 -3.31 -11.23
C GLU A 85 -13.65 -1.92 -10.84
N ASP A 86 -12.70 -1.84 -9.89
CA ASP A 86 -12.10 -0.59 -9.42
C ASP A 86 -11.06 -0.05 -10.42
N ALA A 87 -11.55 0.51 -11.53
CA ALA A 87 -10.72 1.08 -12.59
C ALA A 87 -9.80 2.23 -12.12
N LEU A 88 -10.01 2.80 -10.93
CA LEU A 88 -9.18 3.89 -10.41
C LEU A 88 -7.81 3.39 -9.94
N VAL A 89 -7.76 2.18 -9.39
CA VAL A 89 -6.57 1.69 -8.66
C VAL A 89 -6.18 0.26 -9.00
N LEU A 90 -7.01 -0.53 -9.66
CA LEU A 90 -6.77 -1.97 -9.91
C LEU A 90 -5.41 -2.24 -10.55
N GLU A 91 -5.11 -1.58 -11.67
CA GLU A 91 -3.81 -1.75 -12.36
C GLU A 91 -2.61 -1.36 -11.49
N ARG A 92 -2.78 -0.31 -10.66
CA ARG A 92 -1.74 0.13 -9.75
C ARG A 92 -1.56 -0.86 -8.59
N THR A 93 -2.63 -1.51 -8.16
CA THR A 93 -2.60 -2.59 -7.17
C THR A 93 -1.89 -3.82 -7.72
N ARG A 94 -2.23 -4.28 -8.93
CA ARG A 94 -1.55 -5.40 -9.62
C ARG A 94 -0.04 -5.17 -9.70
N LYS A 95 0.38 -4.02 -10.22
CA LYS A 95 1.80 -3.63 -10.27
C LYS A 95 2.49 -3.64 -8.90
N ALA A 96 1.78 -3.25 -7.83
CA ALA A 96 2.35 -3.27 -6.49
C ALA A 96 2.53 -4.69 -5.95
N VAL A 97 1.56 -5.57 -6.22
CA VAL A 97 1.60 -7.00 -5.87
C VAL A 97 2.74 -7.69 -6.59
N ASP A 98 2.85 -7.51 -7.90
CA ASP A 98 3.91 -8.12 -8.71
C ASP A 98 5.29 -7.69 -8.20
N PHE A 99 5.50 -6.38 -8.06
CA PHE A 99 6.76 -5.83 -7.57
C PHE A 99 7.16 -6.36 -6.19
N LEU A 100 6.23 -6.42 -5.24
CA LEU A 100 6.52 -6.90 -3.88
C LEU A 100 6.75 -8.42 -3.85
N THR A 101 6.03 -9.17 -4.67
CA THR A 101 6.22 -10.61 -4.82
C THR A 101 7.61 -10.92 -5.40
N ASP A 102 8.03 -10.19 -6.44
CA ASP A 102 9.35 -10.32 -7.06
C ASP A 102 10.49 -9.96 -6.10
N LEU A 103 10.22 -9.07 -5.13
CA LEU A 103 11.14 -8.73 -4.04
C LEU A 103 11.22 -9.81 -2.94
N GLY A 104 10.42 -10.87 -3.02
CA GLY A 104 10.34 -11.92 -2.00
C GLY A 104 9.50 -11.57 -0.78
N CYS A 105 8.60 -10.60 -0.87
CA CYS A 105 7.67 -10.26 0.20
C CYS A 105 6.54 -11.31 0.31
N ASP A 106 6.07 -11.59 1.52
CA ASP A 106 4.87 -12.39 1.75
C ASP A 106 3.63 -11.55 1.43
N VAL A 107 3.03 -11.81 0.26
CA VAL A 107 1.89 -11.06 -0.27
C VAL A 107 0.66 -11.97 -0.38
N PHE A 108 -0.41 -11.60 0.33
CA PHE A 108 -1.75 -12.04 0.04
C PHE A 108 -2.40 -11.08 -0.95
N TYR A 109 -2.98 -11.59 -2.04
CA TYR A 109 -3.69 -10.78 -3.02
C TYR A 109 -5.05 -11.40 -3.41
N GLU A 110 -6.08 -10.57 -3.48
CA GLU A 110 -7.40 -10.93 -3.99
C GLU A 110 -8.06 -9.76 -4.74
N GLU A 111 -8.58 -10.05 -5.93
CA GLU A 111 -9.54 -9.18 -6.61
C GLU A 111 -10.95 -9.67 -6.31
N VAL A 112 -11.87 -8.76 -5.93
CA VAL A 112 -13.24 -9.12 -5.55
C VAL A 112 -14.20 -8.71 -6.68
N PRO A 113 -14.72 -9.65 -7.48
CA PRO A 113 -15.62 -9.34 -8.60
C PRO A 113 -16.88 -8.61 -8.14
N GLY A 114 -17.41 -7.73 -8.99
CA GLY A 114 -18.64 -6.97 -8.71
C GLY A 114 -18.48 -5.76 -7.80
N TYR A 115 -17.30 -5.57 -7.20
CA TYR A 115 -17.01 -4.43 -6.33
C TYR A 115 -16.13 -3.38 -7.00
N ARG A 116 -16.37 -2.11 -6.64
CA ARG A 116 -15.66 -0.91 -7.11
C ARG A 116 -14.96 -0.20 -5.95
N HIS A 117 -14.64 1.08 -6.13
CA HIS A 117 -14.01 1.94 -5.12
C HIS A 117 -15.03 2.42 -4.07
N GLU A 118 -15.54 1.51 -3.26
CA GLU A 118 -16.72 1.76 -2.41
C GLU A 118 -16.62 1.17 -0.99
N TRP A 119 -17.49 1.66 -0.10
CA TRP A 119 -17.47 1.31 1.33
C TRP A 119 -17.82 -0.14 1.62
N ASP A 120 -18.78 -0.72 0.89
CA ASP A 120 -19.18 -2.12 1.09
C ASP A 120 -18.01 -3.08 0.82
N PHE A 121 -17.19 -2.76 -0.19
CA PHE A 121 -15.94 -3.47 -0.45
C PHE A 121 -14.94 -3.33 0.70
N TRP A 122 -14.74 -2.11 1.22
CA TRP A 122 -13.80 -1.90 2.31
C TRP A 122 -14.23 -2.59 3.61
N ASP A 123 -15.54 -2.63 3.92
CA ASP A 123 -16.07 -3.39 5.06
C ASP A 123 -15.82 -4.90 4.88
N LEU A 124 -16.12 -5.46 3.70
CA LEU A 124 -15.86 -6.86 3.38
C LEU A 124 -14.38 -7.21 3.55
N SER A 125 -13.49 -6.41 2.95
CA SER A 125 -12.05 -6.62 3.01
C SER A 125 -11.51 -6.50 4.43
N LEU A 126 -11.97 -5.50 5.19
CA LEU A 126 -11.52 -5.28 6.56
C LEU A 126 -11.93 -6.43 7.48
N ARG A 127 -13.16 -6.95 7.35
CA ARG A 127 -13.62 -8.13 8.10
C ARG A 127 -12.74 -9.34 7.83
N LYS A 128 -12.40 -9.61 6.56
CA LYS A 128 -11.51 -10.70 6.18
C LYS A 128 -10.12 -10.54 6.80
N ALA A 129 -9.56 -9.33 6.76
CA ALA A 129 -8.25 -9.06 7.31
C ALA A 129 -8.21 -9.26 8.84
N ILE A 130 -9.19 -8.73 9.56
CA ILE A 130 -9.25 -8.79 11.02
C ILE A 130 -9.60 -10.19 11.53
N SER A 131 -10.47 -10.94 10.83
CA SER A 131 -10.97 -12.22 11.33
C SER A 131 -9.98 -13.38 11.19
N GLY A 132 -9.04 -13.31 10.23
CA GLY A 132 -8.17 -14.45 9.97
C GLY A 132 -6.83 -14.20 9.31
N TRP A 133 -6.50 -12.97 8.89
CA TRP A 133 -5.22 -12.73 8.20
C TRP A 133 -4.20 -11.96 9.05
N LEU A 134 -4.67 -10.89 9.70
CA LEU A 134 -3.81 -10.10 10.58
C LEU A 134 -3.34 -10.98 11.75
N PRO A 135 -2.09 -10.81 12.21
CA PRO A 135 -1.53 -11.59 13.32
C PRO A 135 -2.04 -11.03 14.66
N LEU A 136 -3.36 -11.01 14.83
CA LEU A 136 -4.02 -10.45 16.01
C LEU A 136 -4.12 -11.51 17.10
N ARG A 137 -4.00 -11.07 18.35
CA ARG A 137 -4.46 -11.87 19.48
C ARG A 137 -5.98 -11.73 19.54
N HIS A 138 -6.68 -12.87 19.47
CA HIS A 138 -8.14 -12.93 19.59
C HIS A 138 -8.62 -13.20 21.03
N GLY A 139 -7.68 -13.24 21.98
CA GLY A 139 -7.94 -13.35 23.41
C GLY A 139 -7.51 -12.08 24.16
N PRO A 140 -7.96 -11.91 25.42
CA PRO A 140 -7.51 -10.82 26.27
C PRO A 140 -6.00 -10.91 26.50
N VAL A 141 -5.33 -9.75 26.53
CA VAL A 141 -3.92 -9.68 26.96
C VAL A 141 -3.91 -9.62 28.48
N MET A 142 -3.48 -10.70 29.10
CA MET A 142 -3.40 -10.78 30.55
C MET A 142 -2.19 -9.98 31.09
N PRO A 143 -2.24 -9.46 32.33
CA PRO A 143 -1.14 -8.67 32.91
C PRO A 143 0.21 -9.37 32.86
N GLU A 144 0.24 -10.67 33.11
CA GLU A 144 1.44 -11.53 33.08
C GLU A 144 2.03 -11.75 31.68
N GLU A 145 1.29 -11.44 30.62
CA GLU A 145 1.73 -11.59 29.22
C GLU A 145 2.25 -10.30 28.59
N ARG A 146 2.17 -9.17 29.31
CA ARG A 146 2.73 -7.91 28.84
C ARG A 146 4.25 -8.02 28.87
N LYS A 147 4.86 -8.06 27.68
CA LYS A 147 6.29 -7.79 27.54
C LYS A 147 6.46 -6.27 27.62
N ASP A 148 7.25 -5.83 28.60
CA ASP A 148 7.62 -4.42 28.82
C ASP A 148 8.20 -3.78 27.55
#